data_AF-A0A532TVB5-F1
#
_entry.id   AF-A0A532TVB5-F1
#
_cell.length_a   1.000
_cell.length_b   1.000
_cell.length_c   1.000
_cell.angle_alpha   90.00
_cell.angle_beta   90.00
_cell.angle_gamma   90.00
#
_symmetry.space_group_name_H-M   'P 1'
#
loop_
_entity.id
_entity.type
_entity.pdbx_description
1 polymer ?
#
loop_
_entity_poly.entity_id
_entity_poly.type
_entity_poly.pdbx_seq_one_letter_code
_entity_poly.pdbx_strand_id
1 'polypeptide(L)'
;MNKILQFLFAFFFCLCVIVIFFIGWSIIDEWIIFFDYGWNWHEYTATPIILWDIFFDNILTILVITTCITSIGFFLYHYYYHYREKKIKSELSKHQIAI
;
A
#
# COMPACT_ATOMS: atom_id res chain seq x y z
N MET A 1 17.14 -11.75 11.59
CA MET A 1 16.00 -10.82 11.34
C MET A 1 15.29 -10.65 12.66
N ASN A 2 15.00 -9.41 13.04
CA ASN A 2 14.28 -9.15 14.28
C ASN A 2 12.82 -9.61 14.09
N LYS A 3 12.35 -10.59 14.86
CA LYS A 3 10.99 -11.17 14.72
C LYS A 3 9.90 -10.10 14.83
N ILE A 4 10.18 -9.06 15.62
CA ILE A 4 9.32 -7.89 15.80
C ILE A 4 9.13 -7.13 14.48
N LEU A 5 10.19 -6.95 13.69
CA LEU A 5 10.12 -6.20 12.43
C LEU A 5 9.32 -6.97 11.36
N GLN A 6 9.43 -8.29 11.33
CA GLN A 6 8.61 -9.14 10.43
C GLN A 6 7.13 -9.08 10.81
N PHE A 7 6.83 -9.14 12.11
CA PHE A 7 5.46 -9.04 12.62
C PHE A 7 4.83 -7.68 12.28
N LEU A 8 5.56 -6.59 12.54
CA LEU A 8 5.09 -5.24 12.21
C LEU A 8 4.81 -5.10 10.71
N PHE A 9 5.70 -5.59 9.85
CA PHE A 9 5.48 -5.56 8.41
C PHE A 9 4.22 -6.33 7.99
N ALA A 10 4.04 -7.56 8.49
CA ALA A 10 2.86 -8.37 8.18
C ALA A 10 1.56 -7.69 8.66
N PHE A 11 1.59 -7.06 9.83
CA PHE A 11 0.48 -6.30 10.38
C PHE A 11 0.13 -5.09 9.50
N PHE A 12 1.11 -4.26 9.14
CA PHE A 12 0.90 -3.11 8.27
C PHE A 12 0.41 -3.51 6.87
N PHE A 13 0.93 -4.60 6.32
CA PHE A 13 0.47 -5.12 5.04
C PHE A 13 -0.99 -5.58 5.09
N CYS A 14 -1.39 -6.33 6.12
CA CYS A 14 -2.78 -6.75 6.29
C CYS A 14 -3.71 -5.54 6.43
N LEU A 15 -3.30 -4.54 7.22
CA LEU A 15 -4.07 -3.31 7.42
C LEU A 15 -4.24 -2.54 6.10
N CYS A 16 -3.17 -2.43 5.30
CA CYS A 16 -3.18 -1.90 3.94
C CYS A 16 -4.25 -2.59 3.06
N VAL A 17 -4.24 -3.93 3.02
CA VAL A 17 -5.17 -4.72 2.18
C VAL A 17 -6.62 -4.52 2.63
N ILE A 18 -6.87 -4.50 3.93
CA ILE A 18 -8.20 -4.26 4.49
C ILE A 18 -8.71 -2.87 4.08
N VAL A 19 -7.88 -1.84 4.20
CA VAL A 19 -8.24 -0.46 3.81
C VAL A 19 -8.54 -0.37 2.32
N ILE A 20 -7.71 -0.97 1.46
CA ILE A 20 -7.96 -1.01 0.00
C ILE A 20 -9.29 -1.70 -0.30
N PHE A 21 -9.61 -2.80 0.39
CA PHE A 21 -10.87 -3.51 0.20
C PHE A 21 -12.08 -2.64 0.56
N PHE A 22 -12.05 -1.96 1.70
CA PHE A 22 -13.14 -1.07 2.13
C PHE A 22 -13.32 0.13 1.20
N ILE A 23 -12.22 0.77 0.77
CA ILE A 23 -12.29 1.90 -0.17
C ILE A 23 -12.79 1.42 -1.53
N GLY A 24 -12.27 0.29 -2.04
CA GLY A 24 -12.72 -0.29 -3.30
C GLY A 24 -14.21 -0.63 -3.28
N TRP A 25 -14.74 -1.08 -2.13
CA TRP A 25 -16.18 -1.30 -1.95
C TRP A 25 -16.98 0.02 -1.94
N SER A 26 -16.50 1.05 -1.23
CA SER A 26 -17.10 2.39 -1.20
C SER A 26 -17.25 2.99 -2.60
N ILE A 27 -16.19 2.89 -3.41
CA ILE A 27 -16.19 3.36 -4.80
C ILE A 27 -17.27 2.61 -5.60
N ILE A 28 -17.38 1.28 -5.47
CA ILE A 28 -18.40 0.51 -6.18
C ILE A 28 -19.80 0.96 -5.79
N ASP A 29 -20.06 1.19 -4.50
CA ASP A 29 -21.35 1.68 -4.02
C ASP A 29 -21.67 3.07 -4.60
N GLU A 30 -20.69 3.98 -4.65
CA GLU A 30 -20.84 5.31 -5.27
C GLU A 30 -21.09 5.24 -6.78
N TRP A 31 -20.44 4.31 -7.49
CA TRP A 31 -20.69 4.11 -8.92
C TRP A 31 -22.08 3.55 -9.20
N ILE A 32 -22.58 2.62 -8.38
CA ILE A 32 -23.95 2.12 -8.49
C ILE A 32 -24.93 3.28 -8.34
N ILE A 33 -24.72 4.11 -7.33
CA ILE A 33 -25.50 5.32 -7.06
C ILE A 33 -25.41 6.29 -8.25
N PHE A 34 -24.22 6.52 -8.80
CA PHE A 34 -24.02 7.38 -9.97
C PHE A 34 -24.73 6.84 -11.22
N PHE A 35 -24.78 5.53 -11.46
CA PHE A 35 -25.53 4.97 -12.59
C PHE A 35 -27.05 5.08 -12.39
N ASP A 36 -27.53 4.95 -11.15
CA ASP A 36 -28.94 5.05 -10.80
C ASP A 36 -29.45 6.50 -10.90
N TYR A 37 -28.67 7.46 -10.38
CA TYR A 37 -28.94 8.91 -10.55
C TYR A 37 -28.60 9.42 -11.94
N GLY A 38 -27.60 8.79 -12.57
CA GLY A 38 -27.18 8.97 -13.93
C GLY A 38 -28.41 9.00 -14.79
N TRP A 39 -29.17 7.92 -14.90
CA TRP A 39 -30.37 7.83 -15.76
C TRP A 39 -31.43 8.96 -15.59
N ASN A 40 -31.44 9.69 -14.45
CA ASN A 40 -32.33 10.81 -14.13
C ASN A 40 -31.63 12.19 -14.11
N TRP A 41 -30.59 12.38 -14.92
CA TRP A 41 -29.69 13.56 -15.05
C TRP A 41 -30.36 14.95 -15.08
N HIS A 42 -31.64 15.05 -15.43
CA HIS A 42 -32.33 16.34 -15.59
C HIS A 42 -32.84 16.95 -14.28
N GLU A 43 -32.83 16.23 -13.16
CA GLU A 43 -33.43 16.72 -11.91
C GLU A 43 -32.43 17.10 -10.80
N TYR A 44 -31.13 16.81 -10.93
CA TYR A 44 -30.21 16.90 -9.79
C TYR A 44 -29.04 17.86 -10.02
N THR A 45 -29.08 18.98 -9.29
CA THR A 45 -27.99 19.95 -9.08
C THR A 45 -26.82 19.41 -8.23
N ALA A 46 -26.82 18.10 -7.90
CA ALA A 46 -25.87 17.44 -7.01
C ALA A 46 -24.58 16.94 -7.69
N THR A 47 -24.43 17.15 -9.00
CA THR A 47 -23.26 16.74 -9.79
C THR A 47 -21.89 17.14 -9.22
N PRO A 48 -21.68 18.32 -8.57
CA PRO A 48 -20.37 18.69 -8.03
C PRO A 48 -19.96 17.90 -6.77
N ILE A 49 -20.92 17.50 -5.93
CA ILE A 49 -20.65 16.80 -4.66
C ILE A 49 -20.19 15.38 -4.96
N ILE A 50 -20.87 14.69 -5.88
CA ILE A 50 -20.53 13.32 -6.31
C ILE A 50 -19.14 13.26 -6.96
N LEU A 51 -18.80 14.25 -7.80
CA LEU A 51 -17.46 14.35 -8.40
C LEU A 51 -16.36 14.60 -7.36
N TRP A 52 -16.68 15.28 -6.26
CA TRP A 52 -15.74 15.58 -5.18
C TRP A 52 -15.44 14.34 -4.33
N ASP A 53 -16.46 13.57 -3.98
CA ASP A 53 -16.31 12.32 -3.22
C ASP A 53 -15.46 11.29 -4.01
N ILE A 54 -15.75 11.10 -5.30
CA ILE A 54 -14.95 10.25 -6.20
C ILE A 54 -13.49 10.71 -6.27
N PHE A 55 -13.23 12.02 -6.29
CA PHE A 55 -11.86 12.54 -6.35
C PHE A 55 -11.08 12.25 -5.05
N PHE A 56 -11.71 12.43 -3.90
CA PHE A 56 -11.08 12.14 -2.60
C PHE A 56 -10.83 10.65 -2.40
N ASP A 57 -11.76 9.78 -2.80
CA ASP A 57 -11.59 8.33 -2.72
C ASP A 57 -10.45 7.84 -3.62
N ASN A 58 -10.27 8.43 -4.80
CA ASN A 58 -9.13 8.12 -5.67
C ASN A 58 -7.79 8.60 -5.08
N ILE A 59 -7.72 9.79 -4.48
CA ILE A 59 -6.50 10.27 -3.82
C ILE A 59 -6.14 9.37 -2.63
N LEU A 60 -7.13 9.01 -1.81
CA LEU A 60 -6.92 8.15 -0.66
C LEU A 60 -6.42 6.77 -1.10
N THR A 61 -7.01 6.21 -2.15
CA THR A 61 -6.57 4.94 -2.75
C THR A 61 -5.12 5.00 -3.22
N ILE A 62 -4.75 6.06 -3.96
CA ILE A 62 -3.37 6.25 -4.45
C ILE A 62 -2.39 6.38 -3.28
N LEU A 63 -2.74 7.12 -2.22
CA LEU A 63 -1.91 7.27 -1.03
C LEU A 63 -1.68 5.94 -0.32
N VAL A 64 -2.74 5.13 -0.17
CA VAL A 64 -2.64 3.82 0.46
C VAL A 64 -1.74 2.90 -0.36
N ILE A 65 -1.99 2.78 -1.67
CA ILE A 65 -1.17 1.94 -2.57
C ILE A 65 0.31 2.38 -2.52
N THR A 66 0.57 3.69 -2.60
CA THR A 66 1.94 4.24 -2.55
C THR A 66 2.62 3.90 -1.23
N THR A 67 1.90 3.99 -0.10
CA THR A 67 2.42 3.65 1.22
C THR A 67 2.76 2.16 1.33
N CYS A 68 1.91 1.28 0.78
CA CYS A 68 2.18 -0.16 0.78
C CYS A 68 3.40 -0.51 -0.10
N ILE A 69 3.50 0.07 -1.30
CA ILE A 69 4.66 -0.12 -2.20
C ILE A 69 5.95 0.38 -1.54
N THR A 70 5.93 1.57 -0.94
CA THR A 70 7.10 2.16 -0.28
C THR A 70 7.55 1.30 0.89
N SER A 71 6.60 0.74 1.66
CA SER A 71 6.88 -0.16 2.77
C SER A 71 7.51 -1.49 2.31
N ILE A 72 7.03 -2.06 1.20
CA ILE A 72 7.63 -3.26 0.58
C ILE A 72 9.05 -2.96 0.10
N GLY A 73 9.24 -1.83 -0.60
CA GLY A 73 10.54 -1.39 -1.10
C GLY A 73 11.55 -1.20 0.02
N PHE A 74 11.15 -0.53 1.12
CA PHE A 74 12.00 -0.33 2.29
C PHE A 74 12.39 -1.67 2.96
N PHE A 75 11.44 -2.59 3.09
CA PHE A 75 11.70 -3.91 3.64
C PHE A 75 12.72 -4.71 2.80
N LEU A 76 12.53 -4.74 1.48
CA LEU A 76 13.45 -5.42 0.56
C LEU A 76 14.84 -4.80 0.60
N TYR A 77 14.92 -3.46 0.63
CA TYR A 77 16.19 -2.75 0.77
C TYR A 77 16.92 -3.13 2.06
N HIS A 78 16.22 -3.14 3.19
CA HIS A 78 16.78 -3.50 4.48
C HIS A 78 17.24 -4.97 4.52
N TYR A 79 16.45 -5.88 3.93
CA TYR A 79 16.81 -7.29 3.79
C TYR A 79 18.10 -7.46 2.96
N TYR A 80 18.18 -6.77 1.81
CA TYR A 80 19.35 -6.80 0.93
C TYR A 80 20.60 -6.26 1.63
N TYR A 81 20.48 -5.14 2.35
CA TYR A 81 21.60 -4.55 3.09
C TYR A 81 22.17 -5.51 4.12
N HIS A 82 21.32 -6.11 4.95
CA HIS A 82 21.76 -7.10 5.94
C HIS A 82 22.36 -8.36 5.32
N TYR A 83 21.80 -8.82 4.19
CA TYR A 83 22.38 -9.94 3.46
C TYR A 83 23.80 -9.61 2.97
N ARG A 84 24.00 -8.41 2.43
CA ARG A 84 25.32 -7.94 1.97
C ARG A 84 26.33 -7.86 3.10
N GLU A 85 25.97 -7.27 4.24
CA GLU A 85 26.85 -7.20 5.41
C GLU A 85 27.30 -8.58 5.90
N LYS A 86 26.36 -9.53 5.98
CA LYS A 86 26.66 -10.91 6.38
C LYS A 86 27.60 -11.58 5.37
N LYS A 87 27.37 -11.37 4.08
CA LYS A 87 28.22 -11.93 3.03
C LYS A 87 29.65 -11.42 3.16
N ILE A 88 29.82 -10.09 3.30
CA ILE A 88 31.13 -9.44 3.48
C ILE A 88 31.84 -9.99 4.72
N LYS A 89 31.16 -10.05 5.88
CA LYS A 89 31.74 -10.62 7.11
C LYS A 89 32.17 -12.07 6.92
N SER A 90 31.39 -12.88 6.21
CA SER A 90 31.75 -14.27 5.94
C SER A 90 32.98 -14.40 5.04
N GLU A 91 33.10 -13.56 4.01
CA GLU A 91 34.26 -13.58 3.10
C GLU A 91 35.53 -13.08 3.79
N LEU A 92 35.41 -12.08 4.68
CA LEU A 92 36.51 -11.58 5.49
C LEU A 92 37.05 -12.67 6.45
N SER A 93 36.14 -13.41 7.10
CA SER A 93 36.52 -14.49 8.02
C SER A 93 37.28 -15.63 7.33
N LYS A 94 36.94 -15.94 6.07
CA LYS A 94 37.66 -16.95 5.29
C LYS A 94 39.09 -16.53 4.95
N HIS A 95 39.32 -15.23 4.70
CA HIS A 95 40.67 -14.71 4.42
C HIS A 95 41.54 -14.65 5.67
N GLN A 96 40.97 -14.36 6.84
CA GLN A 96 41.75 -14.33 8.10
C GLN A 96 42.22 -15.72 8.57
N ILE A 97 41.54 -16.80 8.20
CA ILE A 97 41.95 -18.17 8.54
C ILE A 97 43.02 -18.70 7.57
N ALA A 98 43.23 -18.05 6.43
CA ALA A 98 44.19 -18.45 5.41
C ALA A 98 45.60 -17.85 5.59
N ILE A 99 45.81 -17.02 6.63
CA ILE A 99 47.09 -16.42 7.04
C ILE A 99 47.56 -17.12 8.32
#